data_AF-A0A2Z4IFE0-F1
#
_entry.id   AF-A0A2Z4IFE0-F1
#
_cell.length_a   1.000
_cell.length_b   1.000
_cell.length_c   1.000
_cell.angle_alpha   90.00
_cell.angle_beta   90.00
_cell.angle_gamma   90.00
#
_symmetry.space_group_name_H-M   'P 1'
#
loop_
_entity.id
_entity.type
_entity.pdbx_description
1 polymer ?
#
loop_
_entity_poly.entity_id
_entity_poly.type
_entity_poly.pdbx_seq_one_letter_code
_entity_poly.pdbx_strand_id
1 'polypeptide(L)'
;MNKQPIKRLRQLLDTAHAWMPILKSKGYDSAYHCKGAYPGKFTTSIREFIKAYLKGEEDYPSDGLLMSTYLQWQGEGHPYTTAYLKLEPNEKGNWRLAHMELCHQDRFGWTIKEKRLSPKDIHDIPSRKLAISMVNPMEQQKSRRYGI
;
A
#
# COMPACT_ATOMS: atom_id res chain seq x y z
N MET A 1 -16.47 3.88 26.13
CA MET A 1 -15.56 3.67 24.98
C MET A 1 -15.03 2.24 25.01
N ASN A 2 -15.29 1.45 23.96
CA ASN A 2 -14.87 0.04 23.89
C ASN A 2 -13.33 -0.04 23.85
N LYS A 3 -12.69 -0.77 24.77
CA LYS A 3 -11.22 -0.82 24.89
C LYS A 3 -10.56 -1.69 23.80
N GLN A 4 -11.30 -2.62 23.19
CA GLN A 4 -10.75 -3.52 22.17
C GLN A 4 -10.36 -2.81 20.86
N PRO A 5 -11.22 -1.96 20.24
CA PRO A 5 -10.86 -1.22 19.04
C PRO A 5 -9.58 -0.39 19.19
N ILE A 6 -9.43 0.32 20.32
CA ILE A 6 -8.26 1.16 20.61
C ILE A 6 -6.98 0.32 20.69
N LYS A 7 -7.01 -0.83 21.37
CA LYS A 7 -5.87 -1.74 21.43
C LYS A 7 -5.44 -2.20 20.03
N ARG A 8 -6.40 -2.55 19.18
CA ARG A 8 -6.12 -3.00 17.80
C ARG A 8 -5.57 -1.88 16.92
N LEU A 9 -6.05 -0.64 17.08
CA LEU A 9 -5.51 0.52 16.35
C LEU A 9 -4.09 0.89 16.83
N ARG A 10 -3.78 0.68 18.11
CA ARG A 10 -2.40 0.79 18.59
C ARG A 10 -1.49 -0.25 17.93
N GLN A 11 -1.93 -1.52 17.87
CA GLN A 11 -1.20 -2.59 17.19
C GLN A 11 -1.00 -2.32 15.68
N LEU A 12 -1.96 -1.67 15.03
CA LEU A 12 -1.81 -1.20 13.64
C LEU A 12 -0.64 -0.22 13.51
N LEU A 13 -0.55 0.75 14.42
CA LEU A 13 0.52 1.74 14.40
C LEU A 13 1.89 1.11 14.70
N ASP A 14 1.96 0.18 15.65
CA ASP A 14 3.19 -0.57 15.96
C ASP A 14 3.65 -1.40 14.74
N THR A 15 2.69 -2.07 14.07
CA THR A 15 2.95 -2.80 12.82
C THR A 15 3.46 -1.86 11.72
N ALA A 16 2.85 -0.68 11.59
CA ALA A 16 3.27 0.31 10.60
C ALA A 16 4.70 0.81 10.84
N HIS A 17 5.08 1.01 12.10
CA HIS A 17 6.45 1.38 12.47
C HIS A 17 7.45 0.27 12.12
N ALA A 18 7.12 -0.99 12.37
CA ALA A 18 7.96 -2.13 12.01
C ALA A 18 8.14 -2.30 10.49
N TRP A 19 7.10 -2.03 9.71
CA TRP A 19 7.13 -2.20 8.25
C TRP A 19 7.84 -1.06 7.52
N MET A 20 7.85 0.14 8.07
CA MET A 20 8.42 1.33 7.43
C MET A 20 9.87 1.12 6.92
N PRO A 21 10.84 0.57 7.70
CA PRO A 21 12.18 0.31 7.19
C PRO A 21 12.20 -0.71 6.04
N ILE A 22 11.32 -1.71 6.05
CA ILE A 22 11.23 -2.77 5.03
C ILE A 22 10.66 -2.18 3.72
N LEU A 23 9.58 -1.40 3.82
CA LEU A 23 9.02 -0.66 2.68
C LEU A 23 10.08 0.25 2.06
N LYS A 24 10.82 0.99 2.90
CA LYS A 24 11.91 1.86 2.45
C LYS A 24 13.02 1.09 1.76
N SER A 25 13.48 -0.04 2.32
CA SER A 25 14.53 -0.86 1.70
C SER A 25 14.11 -1.47 0.35
N LYS A 26 12.80 -1.66 0.14
CA LYS A 26 12.23 -2.13 -1.12
C LYS A 26 11.96 -0.99 -2.12
N GLY A 27 12.19 0.27 -1.73
CA GLY A 27 12.02 1.45 -2.59
C GLY A 27 10.63 2.09 -2.55
N TYR A 28 9.80 1.74 -1.56
CA TYR A 28 8.48 2.34 -1.34
C TYR A 28 8.61 3.54 -0.39
N ASP A 29 9.24 4.61 -0.87
CA ASP A 29 9.61 5.81 -0.11
C ASP A 29 8.73 7.04 -0.41
N SER A 30 7.78 6.88 -1.33
CA SER A 30 6.76 7.83 -1.76
C SER A 30 5.73 8.15 -0.65
N ALA A 31 4.85 9.10 -0.96
CA ALA A 31 3.66 9.34 -0.14
C ALA A 31 2.65 8.19 -0.31
N TYR A 32 1.88 7.96 0.74
CA TYR A 32 0.79 7.01 0.82
C TYR A 32 -0.53 7.74 1.04
N HIS A 33 -1.62 7.12 0.61
CA HIS A 33 -2.97 7.47 1.01
C HIS A 33 -3.60 6.31 1.77
N CYS A 34 -4.05 6.55 2.99
CA CYS A 34 -4.84 5.60 3.76
C CYS A 34 -6.32 5.86 3.46
N LYS A 35 -7.06 4.82 3.06
CA LYS A 35 -8.47 4.89 2.60
C LYS A 35 -8.71 5.96 1.53
N GLY A 36 -7.69 6.37 0.78
CA GLY A 36 -7.76 7.47 -0.19
C GLY A 36 -7.90 8.88 0.41
N ALA A 37 -8.10 9.03 1.72
CA ALA A 37 -8.42 10.32 2.34
C ALA A 37 -7.27 10.92 3.18
N TYR A 38 -6.33 10.09 3.66
CA TYR A 38 -5.28 10.53 4.58
C TYR A 38 -3.90 10.45 3.91
N PRO A 39 -3.40 11.53 3.28
CA PRO A 39 -2.10 11.54 2.63
C PRO A 39 -0.95 11.64 3.65
N GLY A 40 0.20 11.04 3.33
CA GLY A 40 1.43 11.23 4.11
C GLY A 40 2.42 10.08 3.97
N LYS A 41 3.48 10.06 4.78
CA LYS A 41 4.31 8.85 4.93
C LYS A 41 3.47 7.72 5.52
N PHE A 42 3.85 6.45 5.29
CA PHE A 42 3.07 5.27 5.70
C PHE A 42 2.51 5.35 7.12
N THR A 43 3.36 5.60 8.12
CA THR A 43 2.97 5.72 9.53
C THR A 43 2.14 6.98 9.82
N THR A 44 2.44 8.09 9.17
CA THR A 44 1.72 9.36 9.36
C THR A 44 0.31 9.27 8.78
N SER A 45 0.16 8.69 7.60
CA SER A 45 -1.12 8.45 6.93
C SER A 45 -2.04 7.56 7.78
N ILE A 46 -1.51 6.49 8.36
CA ILE A 46 -2.24 5.64 9.32
C ILE A 46 -2.59 6.41 10.60
N ARG A 47 -1.68 7.24 11.11
CA ARG A 47 -1.92 8.04 12.32
C ARG A 47 -3.05 9.06 12.12
N GLU A 48 -3.12 9.72 10.97
CA GLU A 48 -4.22 10.65 10.68
C GLU A 48 -5.56 9.93 10.58
N PHE A 49 -5.60 8.75 9.95
CA PHE A 49 -6.79 7.90 9.99
C PHE A 49 -7.22 7.55 11.43
N ILE A 50 -6.28 7.13 12.29
CA ILE A 50 -6.59 6.80 13.69
C ILE A 50 -7.11 8.04 14.44
N LYS A 51 -6.57 9.23 14.18
CA LYS A 51 -7.07 10.47 14.78
C LYS A 51 -8.51 10.76 14.33
N ALA A 52 -8.84 10.60 13.06
CA ALA A 52 -10.20 10.76 12.55
C ALA A 52 -11.16 9.79 13.23
N TYR A 53 -10.77 8.51 13.38
CA TYR A 53 -11.54 7.52 14.15
C TYR A 53 -11.79 7.97 15.60
N LEU A 54 -10.75 8.45 16.30
CA LEU A 54 -10.87 8.91 17.69
C LEU A 54 -11.77 10.15 17.85
N LYS A 55 -11.92 10.95 16.79
CA LYS A 55 -12.85 12.09 16.73
C LYS A 55 -14.28 11.70 16.34
N GLY A 56 -14.51 10.45 15.93
CA GLY A 56 -15.79 9.99 15.39
C GLY A 56 -16.06 10.41 13.94
N GLU A 57 -15.01 10.79 13.20
CA GLU A 57 -15.08 11.15 11.77
C GLU A 57 -14.91 9.92 10.85
N GLU A 58 -14.45 8.79 11.41
CA GLU A 58 -14.26 7.52 10.72
C GLU A 58 -14.75 6.35 11.55
N ASP A 59 -15.17 5.30 10.87
CA ASP A 59 -15.49 4.03 11.49
C ASP A 59 -14.25 3.17 11.73
N TYR A 60 -14.39 2.21 12.65
CA TYR A 60 -13.37 1.20 12.84
C TYR A 60 -13.21 0.39 11.53
N PRO A 61 -11.97 0.14 11.04
CA PRO A 61 -11.75 -0.55 9.78
C PRO A 61 -11.95 -2.07 9.92
N SER A 62 -13.20 -2.51 10.09
CA SER A 62 -13.56 -3.93 10.27
C SER A 62 -13.12 -4.79 9.10
N ASP A 63 -13.26 -4.27 7.88
CA ASP A 63 -12.91 -4.97 6.65
C ASP A 63 -11.44 -4.78 6.26
N GLY A 64 -10.63 -4.20 7.17
CA GLY A 64 -9.24 -3.88 6.93
C GLY A 64 -9.01 -2.51 6.28
N LEU A 65 -7.75 -2.11 6.25
CA LEU A 65 -7.28 -0.79 5.84
C LEU A 65 -6.62 -0.88 4.46
N LEU A 66 -7.05 -0.04 3.51
CA LEU A 66 -6.40 0.06 2.21
C LEU A 66 -5.39 1.21 2.21
N MET A 67 -4.15 0.90 1.88
CA MET A 67 -3.08 1.87 1.67
C MET A 67 -2.75 1.91 0.18
N SER A 68 -2.64 3.08 -0.43
CA SER A 68 -2.17 3.22 -1.81
C SER A 68 -0.92 4.08 -1.89
N THR A 69 -0.04 3.79 -2.84
CA THR A 69 1.15 4.60 -3.12
C THR A 69 1.58 4.50 -4.57
N TYR A 70 2.09 5.59 -5.14
CA TYR A 70 2.69 5.57 -6.46
C TYR A 70 4.06 4.89 -6.42
N LEU A 71 4.25 3.90 -7.29
CA LEU A 71 5.55 3.31 -7.59
C LEU A 71 6.26 4.05 -8.73
N GLN A 72 5.48 4.62 -9.64
CA GLN A 72 5.97 5.43 -10.75
C GLN A 72 4.94 6.51 -11.03
N TRP A 73 5.33 7.78 -10.93
CA TRP A 73 4.50 8.93 -11.24
C TRP A 73 5.35 9.97 -11.96
N GLN A 74 4.92 10.42 -13.14
CA GLN A 74 5.65 11.40 -13.97
C GLN A 74 4.92 12.74 -14.07
N GLY A 75 3.88 12.94 -13.25
CA GLY A 75 2.99 14.08 -13.37
C GLY A 75 1.73 13.75 -14.16
N GLU A 76 0.86 14.74 -14.20
CA GLU A 76 -0.43 14.65 -14.88
C GLU A 76 -0.25 14.40 -16.38
N GLY A 77 -1.17 13.64 -16.97
CA GLY A 77 -1.12 13.32 -18.40
C GLY A 77 -0.20 12.15 -18.78
N HIS A 78 0.50 11.55 -17.81
CA HIS A 78 1.38 10.39 -18.04
C HIS A 78 0.81 9.11 -17.41
N PRO A 79 1.05 7.93 -18.02
CA PRO A 79 0.79 6.65 -17.36
C PRO A 79 1.59 6.53 -16.06
N TYR A 80 1.03 5.78 -15.11
CA TYR A 80 1.62 5.63 -13.79
C TYR A 80 1.43 4.22 -13.25
N THR A 81 2.18 3.89 -12.22
CA THR A 81 2.05 2.60 -11.53
C THR A 81 1.77 2.85 -10.06
N THR A 82 0.73 2.20 -9.55
CA THR A 82 0.28 2.29 -8.16
C THR A 82 0.39 0.92 -7.50
N ALA A 83 0.76 0.91 -6.23
CA ALA A 83 0.61 -0.24 -5.34
C ALA A 83 -0.51 0.02 -4.34
N TYR A 84 -1.39 -0.95 -4.19
CA TYR A 84 -2.42 -1.00 -3.16
C TYR A 84 -2.06 -2.11 -2.19
N LEU A 85 -1.97 -1.79 -0.90
CA LEU A 85 -1.67 -2.73 0.17
C LEU A 85 -2.90 -2.83 1.07
N LYS A 86 -3.53 -4.02 1.10
CA LYS A 86 -4.64 -4.29 1.99
C LYS A 86 -4.11 -4.86 3.30
N LEU A 87 -4.30 -4.13 4.39
CA LEU A 87 -3.97 -4.55 5.74
C LEU A 87 -5.23 -5.07 6.42
N GLU A 88 -5.15 -6.20 7.10
CA GLU A 88 -6.29 -6.76 7.84
C GLU A 88 -5.86 -7.20 9.25
N PRO A 89 -6.75 -7.09 10.25
CA PRO A 89 -6.51 -7.69 11.55
C PRO A 89 -6.57 -9.21 11.44
N ASN A 90 -5.67 -9.90 12.13
CA ASN A 90 -5.75 -11.34 12.35
C ASN A 90 -6.57 -11.65 13.61
N GLU A 91 -6.85 -12.93 13.85
CA GLU A 91 -7.62 -13.41 15.02
C GLU A 91 -7.00 -12.99 16.36
N LYS A 92 -5.69 -12.77 16.41
CA LYS A 92 -4.94 -12.31 17.59
C LYS A 92 -4.94 -10.79 17.75
N GLY A 93 -5.59 -10.05 16.85
CA GLY A 93 -5.65 -8.59 16.84
C GLY A 93 -4.41 -7.88 16.28
N ASN A 94 -3.41 -8.63 15.81
CA ASN A 94 -2.27 -8.06 15.08
C ASN A 94 -2.68 -7.76 13.63
N TRP A 95 -1.92 -6.90 12.94
CA TRP A 95 -2.19 -6.56 11.55
C TRP A 95 -1.25 -7.29 10.62
N ARG A 96 -1.78 -7.79 9.50
CA ARG A 96 -1.00 -8.45 8.44
C ARG A 96 -1.31 -7.84 7.09
N LEU A 97 -0.40 -8.04 6.13
CA LEU A 97 -0.65 -7.72 4.73
C LEU A 97 -1.50 -8.86 4.15
N ALA A 98 -2.76 -8.59 3.83
CA ALA A 98 -3.69 -9.58 3.32
C ALA A 98 -3.42 -9.88 1.85
N HIS A 99 -3.27 -8.82 1.06
CA HIS A 99 -2.85 -8.88 -0.34
C HIS A 99 -2.29 -7.53 -0.78
N MET A 100 -1.62 -7.56 -1.92
CA MET A 100 -1.09 -6.38 -2.60
C MET A 100 -1.56 -6.40 -4.04
N GLU A 101 -2.07 -5.28 -4.54
CA GLU A 101 -2.43 -5.11 -5.95
C GLU A 101 -1.50 -4.09 -6.58
N LEU A 102 -0.94 -4.48 -7.72
CA LEU A 102 -0.13 -3.62 -8.58
C LEU A 102 -0.98 -3.24 -9.76
N CYS A 103 -1.11 -1.95 -10.04
CA CYS A 103 -1.86 -1.44 -11.17
C CYS A 103 -0.99 -0.51 -12.00
N HIS A 104 -0.89 -0.76 -13.30
CA HIS A 104 -0.40 0.21 -14.26
C HIS A 104 -1.59 0.83 -14.97
N GLN A 105 -1.69 2.15 -14.89
CA GLN A 105 -2.83 2.92 -15.35
C GLN A 105 -2.39 3.91 -16.44
N ASP A 106 -3.28 4.19 -17.37
CA ASP A 106 -3.08 5.24 -18.36
C ASP A 106 -3.23 6.64 -17.75
N ARG A 107 -3.08 7.67 -18.59
CA ARG A 107 -3.18 9.07 -18.17
C ARG A 107 -4.56 9.49 -17.64
N PHE A 108 -5.60 8.71 -17.90
CA PHE A 108 -6.97 8.97 -17.46
C PHE A 108 -7.35 8.11 -16.25
N GLY A 109 -6.44 7.25 -15.78
CA GLY A 109 -6.66 6.35 -14.65
C GLY A 109 -7.23 4.99 -15.02
N TRP A 110 -7.38 4.66 -16.30
CA TRP A 110 -7.82 3.32 -16.72
C TRP A 110 -6.72 2.30 -16.51
N THR A 111 -7.05 1.18 -15.87
CA THR A 111 -6.10 0.07 -15.65
C THR A 111 -5.77 -0.59 -16.98
N ILE A 112 -4.50 -0.46 -17.40
CA ILE A 112 -3.94 -1.16 -18.57
C ILE A 112 -3.60 -2.60 -18.18
N LYS A 113 -3.02 -2.77 -16.99
CA LYS A 113 -2.58 -4.06 -16.49
C LYS A 113 -2.53 -4.05 -14.98
N GLU A 114 -2.96 -5.16 -14.39
CA GLU A 114 -2.92 -5.36 -12.95
C GLU A 114 -2.32 -6.71 -12.59
N LYS A 115 -1.86 -6.81 -11.34
CA LYS A 115 -1.41 -8.06 -10.75
C LYS A 115 -1.67 -8.05 -9.26
N ARG A 116 -2.43 -9.05 -8.81
CA ARG A 116 -2.63 -9.31 -7.38
C ARG A 116 -1.57 -10.27 -6.86
N LEU A 117 -1.01 -9.95 -5.69
CA LEU A 117 -0.03 -10.72 -4.96
C LEU A 117 -0.59 -11.06 -3.58
N SER A 118 -0.31 -12.26 -3.10
CA SER A 118 -0.68 -12.73 -1.77
C SER A 118 0.58 -13.05 -0.95
N PRO A 119 1.36 -12.02 -0.56
CA PRO A 119 2.57 -12.20 0.24
C PRO A 119 2.20 -12.80 1.61
N LYS A 120 3.05 -13.68 2.15
CA LYS A 120 2.84 -14.25 3.50
C LYS A 120 3.32 -13.27 4.57
N ASP A 121 4.36 -12.51 4.25
CA ASP A 121 4.93 -11.48 5.09
C ASP A 121 5.29 -10.21 4.29
N ILE A 122 5.46 -9.07 4.97
CA ILE A 122 5.88 -7.81 4.35
C ILE A 122 7.23 -7.93 3.63
N HIS A 123 8.11 -8.83 4.04
CA HIS A 123 9.40 -9.09 3.37
C HIS A 123 9.25 -9.72 1.98
N ASP A 124 8.12 -10.39 1.72
CA ASP A 124 7.84 -11.08 0.45
C ASP A 124 7.44 -10.12 -0.67
N ILE A 125 7.15 -8.85 -0.35
CA ILE A 125 6.78 -7.88 -1.39
C ILE A 125 7.94 -7.64 -2.37
N PRO A 126 7.66 -7.47 -3.67
CA PRO A 126 8.69 -7.16 -4.65
C PRO A 126 9.32 -5.79 -4.36
N SER A 127 10.56 -5.58 -4.82
CA SER A 127 11.12 -4.23 -4.87
C SER A 127 10.31 -3.35 -5.83
N ARG A 128 10.38 -2.02 -5.67
CA ARG A 128 9.69 -1.06 -6.56
C ARG A 128 9.97 -1.34 -8.03
N LYS A 129 11.24 -1.58 -8.40
CA LYS A 129 11.65 -1.87 -9.78
C LYS A 129 11.00 -3.14 -10.32
N LEU A 130 10.98 -4.21 -9.52
CA LEU A 130 10.36 -5.48 -9.90
C LEU A 130 8.82 -5.35 -9.96
N ALA A 131 8.21 -4.62 -9.03
CA ALA A 131 6.77 -4.37 -9.04
C ALA A 131 6.34 -3.62 -10.31
N ILE A 132 7.09 -2.60 -10.72
CA ILE A 132 6.84 -1.88 -11.98
C ILE A 132 6.97 -2.83 -13.17
N SER A 133 8.03 -3.63 -13.25
CA SER A 133 8.21 -4.56 -14.38
C SER A 133 7.14 -5.65 -14.45
N MET A 134 6.43 -5.96 -13.35
CA MET A 134 5.31 -6.91 -13.37
C MET A 134 4.05 -6.37 -14.06
N VAL A 135 3.86 -5.05 -14.12
CA VAL A 135 2.62 -4.45 -14.65
C VAL A 135 2.82 -3.39 -15.74
N ASN A 136 4.01 -2.82 -15.90
CA ASN A 136 4.31 -1.86 -16.96
C ASN A 136 4.71 -2.60 -18.26
N PRO A 137 3.89 -2.56 -19.34
CA PRO A 137 4.19 -3.28 -20.58
C PRO A 137 5.49 -2.84 -21.27
N MET A 138 5.85 -1.56 -21.17
CA MET A 138 7.08 -1.04 -21.78
C MET A 138 8.33 -1.64 -21.11
N GLU A 139 8.31 -1.81 -19.79
CA GLU A 139 9.41 -2.44 -19.04
C GLU A 139 9.49 -3.95 -19.31
N GLN A 140 8.35 -4.60 -19.53
CA GLN A 140 8.32 -6.02 -19.93
C GLN A 140 8.91 -6.24 -21.32
N GLN A 141 8.61 -5.34 -22.26
CA GLN A 141 9.16 -5.42 -23.61
C GLN A 141 10.68 -5.18 -23.63
N LYS A 142 11.18 -4.22 -22.84
CA LYS A 142 12.63 -4.00 -22.69
C LYS A 142 13.33 -5.24 -22.15
N SER A 143 12.79 -5.85 -21.09
CA SER A 143 13.37 -7.05 -20.48
C SER A 143 13.49 -8.20 -21.49
N ARG A 144 12.44 -8.43 -22.29
CA ARG A 144 12.44 -9.44 -23.37
C ARG A 144 13.45 -9.15 -24.48
N ARG A 145 13.68 -7.88 -24.82
CA ARG A 145 14.66 -7.48 -25.86
C ARG A 145 16.11 -7.65 -25.41
N TYR A 146 16.39 -7.56 -24.11
CA TYR A 146 17.75 -7.68 -23.57
C TYR A 146 18.09 -9.07 -23.03
N GLY A 147 17.20 -10.06 -23.14
CA GLY A 147 17.50 -11.45 -22.79
C GLY A 147 17.79 -11.67 -21.30
N ILE A 148 17.12 -10.93 -20.41
CA ILE A 148 17.17 -11.11 -18.95
C ILE A 148 15.85 -11.73 -18.49
#